data_AF-A0A5K1G7E1-F1
#
_entry.id   AF-A0A5K1G7E1-F1
#
_cell.length_a   1.000
_cell.length_b   1.000
_cell.length_c   1.000
_cell.angle_alpha   90.00
_cell.angle_beta   90.00
_cell.angle_gamma   90.00
#
_symmetry.space_group_name_H-M   'P 1'
#
loop_
_entity.id
_entity.type
_entity.pdbx_description
1 polymer ?
#
loop_
_entity_poly.entity_id
_entity_poly.type
_entity_poly.pdbx_seq_one_letter_code
_entity_poly.pdbx_strand_id
1 'polypeptide(L)' 'TLRNEMLVMIMETGLSCSRKSPTERVDMKEVVARLKMIPWKASP' A
#
# COMPACT_ATOMS: atom_id res chain seq x y z
N THR A 1 4.47 -15.16 -7.87
CA THR A 1 5.40 -15.36 -6.73
C THR A 1 5.06 -14.34 -5.67
N LEU A 2 5.14 -14.70 -4.39
CA LEU A 2 4.76 -13.85 -3.24
C LEU A 2 5.34 -12.43 -3.31
N ARG A 3 6.58 -12.28 -3.78
CA ARG A 3 7.24 -10.98 -4.00
C ARG A 3 6.48 -10.07 -4.96
N ASN A 4 5.99 -10.60 -6.08
CA ASN A 4 5.27 -9.81 -7.08
C ASN A 4 3.90 -9.38 -6.54
N GLU A 5 3.23 -10.23 -5.78
CA GLU A 5 1.97 -9.89 -5.10
C GLU A 5 2.16 -8.76 -4.09
N MET A 6 3.24 -8.80 -3.31
CA MET A 6 3.60 -7.70 -2.40
C MET A 6 3.88 -6.40 -3.14
N LEU A 7 4.62 -6.45 -4.26
CA LEU A 7 4.91 -5.26 -5.06
C LEU A 7 3.62 -4.64 -5.63
N VAL A 8 2.70 -5.48 -6.12
CA VAL A 8 1.38 -5.03 -6.58
C VAL A 8 0.63 -4.33 -5.45
N MET A 9 0.56 -4.93 -4.26
CA MET A 9 -0.13 -4.32 -3.11
C MET A 9 0.47 -2.96 -2.69
N ILE A 10 1.81 -2.84 -2.72
CA ILE A 10 2.50 -1.55 -2.47
C ILE A 10 2.13 -0.53 -3.54
N MET A 11 2.20 -0.90 -4.82
CA MET A 11 1.90 0.01 -5.94
C MET A 11 0.43 0.47 -5.93
N GLU A 12 -0.51 -0.43 -5.69
CA GLU A 12 -1.94 -0.11 -5.57
C GLU A 12 -2.20 0.85 -4.41
N THR A 13 -1.54 0.64 -3.27
CA THR A 13 -1.62 1.55 -2.12
C THR A 13 -1.06 2.93 -2.48
N GLY A 14 0.12 3.00 -3.12
CA GLY A 14 0.72 4.25 -3.57
C GLY A 14 -0.13 5.01 -4.59
N LEU A 15 -0.74 4.29 -5.55
CA LEU A 15 -1.64 4.87 -6.54
C LEU A 15 -2.90 5.45 -5.89
N SER A 16 -3.46 4.74 -4.91
CA SER A 16 -4.61 5.20 -4.12
C SER A 16 -4.31 6.49 -3.36
N CYS A 17 -3.11 6.63 -2.79
CA CYS A 17 -2.66 7.86 -2.14
C CYS A 17 -2.44 9.02 -3.12
N SER A 18 -2.11 8.71 -4.38
CA SER A 18 -1.70 9.67 -5.40
C SER A 18 -2.85 10.15 -6.31
N ARG A 19 -4.10 9.88 -5.92
CA ARG A 19 -5.27 10.37 -6.66
C ARG A 19 -5.25 11.91 -6.74
N LYS A 20 -5.64 12.42 -7.91
CA LYS A 20 -5.59 13.86 -8.22
C LYS A 20 -6.45 14.67 -7.25
N SER A 21 -7.71 14.26 -7.07
CA SER A 21 -8.59 14.90 -6.08
C SER A 21 -8.26 14.43 -4.66
N PRO A 22 -8.14 15.34 -3.68
CA PRO A 22 -7.99 14.97 -2.28
C PRO A 22 -9.11 14.06 -1.76
N THR A 23 -10.34 14.25 -2.24
CA THR A 23 -11.52 13.48 -1.79
C THR A 23 -11.54 12.04 -2.31
N GLU A 24 -10.76 11.75 -3.36
CA GLU A 24 -10.68 10.40 -3.93
C GLU A 24 -9.49 9.60 -3.39
N ARG A 25 -8.65 10.22 -2.54
CA ARG A 25 -7.53 9.54 -1.88
C ARG A 25 -8.10 8.63 -0.79
N VAL A 26 -7.48 7.46 -0.67
CA VAL A 26 -7.79 6.52 0.40
C VAL A 26 -7.49 7.14 1.78
N ASP A 27 -8.29 6.81 2.79
CA ASP A 27 -8.08 7.27 4.16
C ASP A 27 -6.75 6.73 4.71
N MET A 28 -6.03 7.56 5.48
CA MET A 28 -4.71 7.19 6.00
C MET A 28 -4.76 6.00 6.97
N LYS A 29 -5.87 5.77 7.68
CA LYS A 29 -6.05 4.57 8.51
C LYS A 29 -6.06 3.31 7.66
N GLU A 30 -6.69 3.38 6.49
CA GLU A 30 -6.70 2.26 5.56
C GLU A 30 -5.34 2.05 4.88
N VAL A 31 -4.61 3.12 4.55
CA VAL A 31 -3.22 3.01 4.09
C VAL A 31 -2.37 2.24 5.11
N VAL A 32 -2.45 2.61 6.39
CA VAL A 32 -1.73 1.93 7.47
C VAL A 32 -2.14 0.47 7.60
N ALA A 33 -3.44 0.16 7.47
CA ALA A 33 -3.93 -1.21 7.50
C ALA A 33 -3.35 -2.04 6.35
N ARG A 34 -3.34 -1.51 5.11
CA ARG A 34 -2.78 -2.17 3.93
C ARG A 34 -1.28 -2.43 4.07
N LEU A 35 -0.52 -1.44 4.54
CA LEU A 35 0.93 -1.58 4.73
C LEU A 35 1.30 -2.64 5.79
N LYS A 36 0.50 -2.77 6.87
CA LYS A 36 0.72 -3.80 7.90
C LYS A 36 0.51 -5.23 7.40
N MET A 37 -0.26 -5.42 6.32
CA MET A 37 -0.47 -6.74 5.72
C MET A 37 0.69 -7.20 4.85
N ILE A 38 1.59 -6.29 4.46
CA ILE A 38 2.75 -6.61 3.64
C ILE A 38 3.80 -7.23 4.54
N PRO A 39 4.15 -8.53 4.38
CA PRO A 39 5.10 -9.19 5.26
C PRO A 39 6.50 -8.60 5.05
N TRP A 40 6.83 -7.57 5.82
CA TRP A 40 8.17 -7.01 5.87
C TRP A 40 9.03 -7.94 6.72
N LYS A 41 9.82 -8.79 6.09
CA LYS A 41 11.03 -9.27 6.77
C LYS A 41 11.92 -8.05 6.89
N ALA A 42 12.12 -7.57 8.11
CA ALA A 42 13.27 -6.74 8.40
C ALA A 42 14.48 -7.57 7.95
N SER A 43 15.10 -7.15 6.84
CA SER A 43 16.45 -7.59 6.55
C SER A 43 17.28 -7.22 7.79
N PRO A 44 18.00 -8.18 8.41
CA PRO A 44 18.85 -7.89 9.55
C PRO A 44 19.92 -6.84 9.21
#